data_AF-A0A532VDC5-F1
#
_entry.id   AF-A0A532VDC5-F1
#
_cell.length_a   1.000
_cell.length_b   1.000
_cell.length_c   1.000
_cell.angle_alpha   90.00
_cell.angle_beta   90.00
_cell.angle_gamma   90.00
#
_symmetry.space_group_name_H-M   'P 1'
#
loop_
_entity.id
_entity.type
_entity.pdbx_description
1 polymer ?
#
loop_
_entity_poly.entity_id
_entity_poly.type
_entity_poly.pdbx_seq_one_letter_code
_entity_poly.pdbx_strand_id
1 'polypeptide(L)'
;MRRHTMLFVNTRELRLKTSEVLKKTDKGEQVIITYRGKPRAVLQRITEDDLEDYILMNHPRFSAKIKQAYKESLSGETTTLNELMTKTKEKLADV
;
A
#
# COMPACT_ATOMS: atom_id res chain seq x y z
N MET A 1 16.19 -6.96 -11.86
CA MET A 1 15.82 -6.54 -10.49
C MET A 1 16.60 -5.27 -10.13
N ARG A 2 15.94 -4.15 -9.84
CA ARG A 2 16.61 -2.94 -9.31
C ARG A 2 17.02 -3.22 -7.87
N ARG A 3 18.32 -3.07 -7.55
CA ARG A 3 18.79 -3.08 -6.16
C ARG A 3 18.13 -1.92 -5.42
N HIS A 4 17.31 -2.23 -4.43
CA HIS A 4 16.77 -1.22 -3.51
C HIS A 4 17.87 -0.90 -2.51
N THR A 5 18.48 0.27 -2.65
CA THR A 5 19.51 0.74 -1.72
C THR A 5 18.83 1.44 -0.55
N MET A 6 19.17 1.04 0.67
CA MET A 6 18.64 1.62 1.91
C MET A 6 19.62 2.64 2.48
N LEU A 7 19.14 3.81 2.86
CA LEU A 7 19.93 4.87 3.50
C LEU A 7 19.37 5.26 4.85
N PHE A 8 20.25 5.74 5.73
CA PHE A 8 19.87 6.25 7.05
C PHE A 8 20.11 7.76 7.11
N VAL A 9 19.10 8.50 7.52
CA VAL A 9 19.14 9.96 7.68
C VAL A 9 18.63 10.29 9.08
N ASN A 10 19.33 11.12 9.84
CA ASN A 10 18.83 11.53 11.16
C ASN A 10 17.83 12.69 11.03
N THR A 11 17.02 12.93 12.07
CA THR A 11 16.00 14.01 12.04
C THR A 11 16.56 15.41 11.80
N ARG A 12 17.80 15.71 12.24
CA ARG A 12 18.44 17.02 11.98
C ARG A 12 18.79 17.16 10.50
N GLU A 13 19.35 16.12 9.90
CA GLU A 13 19.68 16.10 8.47
C GLU A 13 18.41 16.16 7.62
N LEU A 14 17.36 15.41 7.96
CA LEU A 14 16.05 15.51 7.31
C LEU A 14 15.54 16.95 7.30
N ARG A 15 15.58 17.64 8.45
CA ARG A 15 15.10 19.03 8.57
C ARG A 15 15.92 20.02 7.75
N LEU A 16 17.24 19.85 7.71
CA LEU A 16 18.14 20.79 7.05
C LEU A 16 18.29 20.52 5.54
N LYS A 17 18.02 19.30 5.10
CA LYS A 17 18.30 18.82 3.74
C LYS A 17 17.11 18.11 3.09
N THR A 18 15.88 18.49 3.43
CA THR A 18 14.64 17.84 2.96
C THR A 18 14.66 17.57 1.45
N SER A 19 14.99 18.58 0.63
CA SER A 19 14.99 18.45 -0.83
C SER A 19 16.04 17.46 -1.35
N GLU A 20 17.21 17.37 -0.72
CA GLU A 20 18.22 16.37 -1.08
C GLU A 20 17.76 14.96 -0.69
N VAL A 21 17.10 14.83 0.45
CA VAL A 21 16.54 13.56 0.93
C VAL A 21 15.40 13.08 0.03
N LEU A 22 14.53 13.99 -0.46
CA LEU A 22 13.49 13.65 -1.43
C LEU A 22 14.07 13.21 -2.78
N LYS A 23 15.09 13.92 -3.29
CA LYS A 23 15.80 13.51 -4.52
C LYS A 23 16.41 12.12 -4.44
N LYS A 24 16.81 11.66 -3.25
CA LYS A 24 17.27 10.29 -3.03
C LYS A 24 16.13 9.29 -3.19
N THR A 25 14.96 9.59 -2.63
CA THR A 25 13.77 8.76 -2.84
C THR A 25 13.33 8.73 -4.31
N ASP A 26 13.48 9.83 -5.04
CA ASP A 26 13.19 9.90 -6.49
C ASP A 26 14.09 8.98 -7.32
N LYS A 27 15.31 8.69 -6.84
CA LYS A 27 16.25 7.74 -7.45
C LYS A 27 15.96 6.28 -7.08
N GLY A 28 14.92 6.02 -6.30
CA GLY A 28 14.53 4.68 -5.84
C GLY A 28 15.22 4.23 -4.56
N GLU A 29 15.85 5.14 -3.82
CA GLU A 29 16.44 4.82 -2.51
C GLU A 29 15.36 4.84 -1.42
N GLN A 30 15.37 3.85 -0.52
CA GLN A 30 14.51 3.86 0.66
C GLN A 30 15.24 4.56 1.81
N VAL A 31 14.66 5.61 2.37
CA VAL A 31 15.30 6.40 3.42
C VAL A 31 14.70 6.08 4.78
N ILE A 32 15.50 5.52 5.67
CA ILE A 32 15.16 5.30 7.08
C ILE A 32 15.51 6.57 7.88
N ILE A 33 14.49 7.18 8.46
CA ILE A 33 14.67 8.33 9.36
C ILE A 33 14.96 7.83 10.77
N THR A 34 16.02 8.35 11.39
CA THR A 34 16.43 7.97 12.74
C THR A 34 16.36 9.14 13.73
N TYR A 35 16.03 8.84 14.98
CA TYR A 35 16.08 9.76 16.11
C TYR A 35 16.90 9.13 17.24
N ARG A 36 17.97 9.81 17.69
CA ARG A 36 18.92 9.29 18.69
C ARG A 36 19.43 7.88 18.34
N GLY A 37 19.78 7.67 17.07
CA GLY A 37 20.29 6.38 16.56
C GLY A 37 19.25 5.28 16.36
N LYS A 38 17.98 5.49 16.75
CA LYS A 38 16.90 4.52 16.58
C LYS A 38 16.05 4.83 15.34
N PRO A 39 15.62 3.84 14.54
CA PRO A 39 14.64 4.03 13.47
C PRO A 39 13.35 4.67 14.00
N ARG A 40 12.82 5.63 13.25
CA ARG A 40 11.66 6.45 13.62
C ARG A 40 10.59 6.44 12.54
N ALA A 41 10.97 6.52 11.28
CA ALA A 41 10.08 6.54 10.13
C ALA A 41 10.79 6.03 8.87
N VAL A 42 10.02 5.76 7.82
CA VAL A 42 10.52 5.49 6.48
C VAL A 42 10.00 6.58 5.56
N LEU A 43 10.87 7.10 4.71
CA LEU A 43 10.52 7.95 3.58
C LEU A 43 10.84 7.18 2.30
N GLN A 44 9.82 7.00 1.48
CA GLN A 44 9.92 6.35 0.18
C GLN A 44 9.12 7.17 -0.83
N ARG A 45 9.52 7.07 -2.10
CA ARG A 45 8.72 7.63 -3.19
C ARG A 45 7.42 6.83 -3.32
N ILE A 46 6.33 7.54 -3.57
CA ILE A 46 5.04 6.98 -3.96
C ILE A 46 4.57 7.69 -5.24
N THR A 47 3.98 6.95 -6.17
CA THR A 47 3.19 7.51 -7.28
C THR A 47 1.75 7.76 -6.83
N GLU A 48 0.93 8.30 -7.72
CA GLU A 48 -0.52 8.41 -7.50
C GLU A 48 -1.15 7.00 -7.37
N ASP A 49 -0.75 6.06 -8.23
CA ASP A 49 -1.20 4.67 -8.15
C ASP A 49 -0.81 4.02 -6.81
N ASP A 50 0.45 4.22 -6.36
CA ASP A 50 0.93 3.69 -5.07
C ASP A 50 0.14 4.25 -3.87
N LEU A 51 -0.35 5.49 -3.98
CA LEU A 51 -1.09 6.14 -2.91
C LEU A 51 -2.46 5.50 -2.69
N GLU A 52 -3.19 5.22 -3.78
CA GLU A 52 -4.49 4.52 -3.71
C GLU A 52 -4.33 3.16 -3.03
N ASP A 53 -3.36 2.37 -3.49
CA ASP A 53 -3.04 1.06 -2.93
C ASP A 53 -2.67 1.17 -1.45
N TYR A 54 -1.83 2.13 -1.07
CA TYR A 54 -1.43 2.35 0.32
C TYR A 54 -2.63 2.67 1.21
N ILE A 55 -3.55 3.52 0.74
CA ILE A 55 -4.76 3.87 1.49
C ILE A 55 -5.63 2.63 1.67
N LEU A 56 -5.88 1.86 0.61
CA LEU A 56 -6.72 0.67 0.68
C LEU A 56 -6.13 -0.42 1.59
N MET A 57 -4.83 -0.69 1.48
CA MET A 57 -4.14 -1.69 2.30
C MET A 57 -4.22 -1.37 3.79
N ASN A 58 -4.14 -0.08 4.14
CA ASN A 58 -4.19 0.37 5.54
C ASN A 58 -5.60 0.72 6.03
N HIS A 59 -6.62 0.69 5.15
CA HIS A 59 -7.98 1.04 5.53
C HIS A 59 -8.62 -0.07 6.39
N PRO A 60 -8.98 0.18 7.67
CA PRO A 60 -9.36 -0.87 8.60
C PRO A 60 -10.54 -1.73 8.14
N ARG A 61 -11.55 -1.11 7.52
CA ARG A 61 -12.73 -1.83 7.01
C ARG A 61 -12.38 -2.68 5.79
N PHE A 62 -11.43 -2.22 4.97
CA PHE A 62 -11.02 -2.97 3.78
C PHE A 62 -10.23 -4.20 4.20
N SER A 63 -9.25 -4.05 5.11
CA SER A 63 -8.51 -5.18 5.67
C SER A 63 -9.43 -6.21 6.35
N ALA A 64 -10.47 -5.76 7.06
CA ALA A 64 -11.46 -6.66 7.65
C ALA A 64 -12.26 -7.44 6.59
N LYS A 65 -12.73 -6.77 5.53
CA LYS A 65 -13.43 -7.41 4.41
C LYS A 65 -12.56 -8.44 3.70
N ILE A 66 -11.31 -8.10 3.41
CA ILE A 66 -10.36 -9.04 2.77
C ILE A 66 -10.13 -10.27 3.66
N LYS A 67 -9.95 -10.08 4.98
CA LYS A 67 -9.83 -11.21 5.92
C LYS A 67 -11.06 -12.10 5.94
N GLN A 68 -12.25 -11.51 5.86
CA GLN A 68 -13.50 -12.26 5.81
C GLN A 68 -13.63 -13.03 4.48
N ALA A 69 -13.48 -12.35 3.35
CA ALA A 69 -13.53 -12.97 2.03
C ALA A 69 -12.52 -14.11 1.87
N TYR A 70 -11.32 -13.97 2.46
CA TYR A 70 -10.33 -15.03 2.49
C TYR A 70 -10.81 -16.27 3.28
N LYS A 71 -11.51 -16.07 4.41
CA LYS A 71 -12.11 -17.18 5.17
C LYS A 71 -13.22 -17.87 4.40
N GLU A 72 -14.12 -17.10 3.79
CA GLU A 72 -15.21 -17.61 2.94
C GLU A 72 -14.65 -18.41 1.75
N SER A 73 -13.57 -17.91 1.14
CA SER A 73 -12.87 -18.64 0.07
C SER A 73 -12.30 -19.98 0.53
N LEU A 74 -11.78 -20.06 1.76
CA LEU A 74 -11.25 -21.31 2.31
C LEU A 74 -12.36 -22.29 2.73
N SER A 75 -13.53 -21.80 3.14
CA SER A 75 -14.70 -22.63 3.46
C SER A 75 -15.47 -23.09 2.22
N GLY A 76 -15.12 -22.59 1.03
CA GLY A 76 -15.81 -22.90 -0.23
C GLY A 76 -17.07 -22.05 -0.45
N GLU A 77 -17.34 -21.07 0.40
CA GLU A 77 -18.40 -20.06 0.25
C GLU A 77 -18.05 -19.05 -0.84
N THR A 78 -17.92 -19.53 -2.07
CA THR A 78 -17.59 -18.74 -3.26
C THR A 78 -18.65 -18.94 -4.33
N THR A 79 -18.69 -18.03 -5.31
CA THR A 79 -19.53 -18.17 -6.50
C THR A 79 -18.64 -18.04 -7.72
N THR A 80 -18.97 -18.74 -8.80
CA THR A 80 -18.17 -18.63 -10.02
C THR A 80 -18.40 -17.28 -10.70
N LEU A 81 -17.43 -16.82 -11.49
CA LEU A 81 -17.57 -15.57 -12.24
C LEU A 81 -18.81 -15.60 -13.15
N ASN A 82 -19.07 -16.74 -13.80
CA ASN A 82 -20.23 -16.92 -14.68
C ASN A 82 -21.55 -16.78 -13.91
N GLU A 83 -21.68 -17.43 -12.75
CA GLU A 83 -22.86 -17.28 -11.88
C GLU A 83 -23.07 -15.83 -11.42
N LEU A 84 -21.99 -15.15 -11.05
CA LEU A 84 -22.03 -13.76 -10.62
C LEU A 84 -22.48 -12.83 -11.75
N MET A 85 -21.98 -13.05 -12.97
CA MET A 85 -22.37 -12.29 -14.16
C MET A 85 -23.85 -12.49 -14.49
N THR A 86 -24.36 -13.71 -14.41
CA THR A 86 -25.80 -14.00 -14.63
C THR A 86 -26.66 -13.28 -13.59
N LYS A 87 -26.36 -13.42 -12.30
CA LYS A 87 -27.09 -12.74 -11.21
C LYS A 87 -27.07 -11.22 -11.34
N THR A 88 -25.97 -10.65 -11.82
CA THR A 88 -25.83 -9.20 -12.01
C THR A 88 -26.67 -8.72 -13.19
N LYS A 89 -26.71 -9.48 -14.30
CA LYS A 89 -27.57 -9.18 -15.46
C LYS A 89 -29.05 -9.20 -15.09
N GLU A 90 -29.49 -10.19 -14.30
CA GLU A 90 -30.87 -10.28 -13.81
C GLU A 90 -31.24 -9.04 -12.97
N LYS A 91 -30.40 -8.66 -12.00
CA LYS A 91 -30.62 -7.46 -11.17
C LYS A 91 -30.65 -6.15 -11.95
N LEU A 92 -29.85 -6.04 -13.02
CA LEU A 92 -29.82 -4.85 -13.87
C LEU A 92 -31.01 -4.78 -14.83
N ALA A 93 -31.68 -5.90 -15.11
CA ALA A 93 -32.89 -5.94 -15.93
C ALA A 93 -34.17 -5.63 -15.12
N ASP A 94 -34.10 -5.76 -13.78
CA ASP A 94 -35.18 -5.44 -12.84
C ASP A 94 -35.20 -3.95 -12.40
N VAL A 95 -34.36 -3.10 -12.99
CA VAL A 95 -34.25 -1.65 -12.74
C VAL A 95 -34.53 -0.87 -14.03
#